data_AF-A0A1J3GI37-F1
#
_entry.id   AF-A0A1J3GI37-F1
#
_cell.length_a   1.000
_cell.length_b   1.000
_cell.length_c   1.000
_cell.angle_alpha   90.00
_cell.angle_beta   90.00
_cell.angle_gamma   90.00
#
_symmetry.space_group_name_H-M   'P 1'
#
loop_
_entity.id
_entity.type
_entity.pdbx_description
1 polymer ?
#
loop_
_entity_poly.entity_id
_entity_poly.type
_entity_poly.pdbx_seq_one_letter_code
_entity_poly.pdbx_strand_id
1 'polypeptide(L)'
;FVSLSLYLILVKGMASYATLLEKTRVPQPSIQRFAVISVFSKLRSAPERLGSESDAGREAISFCLTSASVTVVDQSVRELCRLVSDSVLDLSRGLLELQSALEGCDPKLVSLFVKGLGFLIRIGYELKDGNWKFNSTENHPFVRILSSREETQTELLHQVSLFVMHNRRLGMV
;
A
#
# COMPACT_ATOMS: atom_id res chain seq x y z
N PHE A 1 28.47 12.09 14.64
CA PHE A 1 27.66 11.58 15.77
C PHE A 1 26.18 11.34 15.46
N VAL A 2 25.62 11.77 14.32
CA VAL A 2 24.20 11.52 13.96
C VAL A 2 23.93 10.11 13.39
N SER A 3 24.95 9.45 12.82
CA SER A 3 24.81 8.15 12.13
C SER A 3 24.52 6.95 13.06
N LEU A 4 25.14 6.89 14.24
CA LEU A 4 24.99 5.73 15.14
C LEU A 4 23.61 5.66 15.79
N SER A 5 23.03 6.83 16.13
CA SER A 5 21.71 6.92 16.73
C SER A 5 20.61 6.55 15.74
N LEU A 6 20.73 6.97 14.47
CA LEU A 6 19.81 6.58 13.41
C LEU A 6 19.90 5.07 13.14
N TYR A 7 21.12 4.52 13.11
CA TYR A 7 21.34 3.07 12.94
C TYR A 7 20.76 2.25 14.11
N LEU A 8 20.94 2.71 15.37
CA LEU A 8 20.36 2.05 16.53
C LEU A 8 18.82 2.16 16.59
N ILE A 9 18.25 3.26 16.11
CA ILE A 9 16.79 3.44 16.00
C ILE A 9 16.22 2.52 14.91
N LEU A 10 16.88 2.45 13.74
CA LEU A 10 16.54 1.52 12.65
C LEU A 10 16.62 0.06 13.13
N VAL A 11 17.73 -0.34 13.76
CA VAL A 11 17.92 -1.71 14.27
C VAL A 11 16.90 -2.08 15.37
N LYS A 12 16.60 -1.16 16.31
CA LYS A 12 15.56 -1.41 17.33
C LYS A 12 14.14 -1.41 16.74
N GLY A 13 13.89 -0.59 15.73
CA GLY A 13 12.64 -0.55 14.98
C GLY A 13 12.37 -1.88 14.26
N MET A 14 13.36 -2.37 13.51
CA MET A 14 13.31 -3.66 12.85
C MET A 14 13.11 -4.82 13.84
N ALA A 15 13.78 -4.81 15.00
CA ALA A 15 13.62 -5.85 16.02
C ALA A 15 12.16 -5.98 16.50
N SER A 16 11.37 -4.91 16.44
CA SER A 16 9.96 -4.91 16.84
C SER A 16 9.08 -5.72 15.88
N TYR A 17 9.41 -5.74 14.58
CA TYR A 17 8.66 -6.46 13.55
C TYR A 17 9.33 -7.78 13.15
N ALA A 18 10.61 -7.96 13.45
CA ALA A 18 11.45 -9.06 12.99
C ALA A 18 10.78 -10.43 13.11
N THR A 19 10.27 -10.81 14.29
CA THR A 19 9.63 -12.12 14.48
C THR A 19 8.41 -12.33 13.57
N LEU A 20 7.65 -11.28 13.29
CA LEU A 20 6.50 -11.36 12.39
C LEU A 20 6.95 -11.41 10.92
N LEU A 21 7.96 -10.63 10.55
CA LEU A 21 8.53 -10.63 9.20
C LEU A 21 9.23 -11.95 8.87
N GLU A 22 9.87 -12.60 9.83
CA GLU A 22 10.41 -13.96 9.62
C GLU A 22 9.27 -14.97 9.37
N LYS A 23 8.13 -14.82 10.04
CA LYS A 23 6.96 -15.68 9.80
C LYS A 23 6.36 -15.50 8.40
N THR A 24 6.54 -14.34 7.74
CA THR A 24 6.10 -14.18 6.34
C THR A 24 6.97 -14.97 5.35
N ARG A 25 8.18 -15.40 5.75
CA ARG A 25 9.07 -16.22 4.92
C ARG A 25 8.76 -17.72 4.98
N VAL A 26 7.98 -18.16 5.97
CA VAL A 26 7.52 -19.55 6.07
C VAL A 26 6.64 -19.86 4.85
N PRO A 27 6.92 -20.89 4.04
CA PRO A 27 6.20 -21.18 2.79
C PRO A 27 4.84 -21.84 3.04
N GLN A 28 4.07 -21.31 4.01
CA GLN A 28 2.74 -21.77 4.37
C GLN A 28 1.77 -20.58 4.30
N PRO A 29 0.84 -20.55 3.31
CA PRO A 29 -0.03 -19.38 3.06
C PRO A 29 -0.83 -18.89 4.28
N SER A 30 -1.33 -19.80 5.13
CA SER A 30 -2.06 -19.41 6.34
C SER A 30 -1.19 -18.67 7.36
N ILE A 31 0.04 -19.15 7.59
CA ILE A 31 1.01 -18.49 8.46
C ILE A 31 1.40 -17.12 7.88
N GLN A 32 1.66 -17.06 6.58
CA GLN A 32 2.00 -15.81 5.90
C GLN A 32 0.90 -14.76 6.06
N ARG A 33 -0.36 -15.11 5.78
CA ARG A 33 -1.50 -14.19 5.98
C ARG A 33 -1.60 -13.73 7.43
N PHE A 34 -1.54 -14.66 8.38
CA PHE A 34 -1.62 -14.32 9.80
C PHE A 34 -0.48 -13.39 10.24
N ALA A 35 0.73 -13.63 9.75
CA ALA A 35 1.90 -12.79 10.02
C ALA A 35 1.70 -11.37 9.48
N VAL A 36 1.25 -11.22 8.23
CA VAL A 36 0.94 -9.91 7.64
C VAL A 36 -0.15 -9.20 8.44
N ILE A 37 -1.27 -9.86 8.74
CA ILE A 37 -2.35 -9.28 9.56
C ILE A 37 -1.81 -8.79 10.90
N SER A 38 -0.91 -9.56 11.52
CA SER A 38 -0.30 -9.20 12.80
C SER A 38 0.63 -7.98 12.69
N VAL A 39 1.40 -7.88 11.60
CA VAL A 39 2.23 -6.70 11.31
C VAL A 39 1.35 -5.46 11.20
N PHE A 40 0.31 -5.50 10.38
CA PHE A 40 -0.58 -4.35 10.16
C PHE A 40 -1.47 -4.01 11.37
N SER A 41 -1.85 -5.00 12.15
CA SER A 41 -2.51 -4.78 13.46
C SER A 41 -1.59 -4.04 14.43
N LYS A 42 -0.29 -4.38 14.44
CA LYS A 42 0.71 -3.68 15.22
C LYS A 42 0.97 -2.26 14.72
N LEU A 43 1.06 -2.05 13.41
CA LEU A 43 1.19 -0.71 12.81
C LEU A 43 0.05 0.23 13.23
N ARG A 44 -1.16 -0.32 13.39
CA ARG A 44 -2.35 0.41 13.83
C ARG A 44 -2.36 0.77 15.31
N SER A 45 -1.88 -0.13 16.16
CA SER A 45 -2.01 -0.01 17.63
C SER A 45 -0.74 0.48 18.31
N ALA A 46 0.39 0.52 17.61
CA ALA A 46 1.66 0.92 18.18
C ALA A 46 1.76 2.44 18.41
N PRO A 47 2.56 2.89 19.40
CA PRO A 47 2.87 4.30 19.58
C PRO A 47 3.56 4.89 18.34
N GLU A 48 3.49 6.22 18.15
CA GLU A 48 4.03 6.92 16.95
C GLU A 48 5.43 6.47 16.51
N ARG A 49 6.34 6.20 17.45
CA ARG A 49 7.71 5.69 17.18
C ARG A 49 7.81 4.33 16.49
N LEU A 50 6.72 3.57 16.47
CA LEU A 50 6.62 2.22 15.89
C LEU A 50 5.38 2.05 15.01
N GLY A 51 4.53 3.08 14.90
CA GLY A 51 3.30 3.06 14.14
C GLY A 51 3.54 3.11 12.63
N SER A 52 2.45 3.17 11.88
CA SER A 52 2.45 3.27 10.41
C SER A 52 3.34 4.39 9.84
N GLU A 53 3.42 5.53 10.54
CA GLU A 53 4.20 6.68 10.09
C GLU A 53 5.68 6.64 10.48
N SER A 54 6.10 5.73 11.36
CA SER A 54 7.49 5.63 11.81
C SER A 54 8.38 4.97 10.75
N ASP A 55 9.68 5.22 10.76
CA ASP A 55 10.64 4.56 9.85
C ASP A 55 10.52 3.03 9.91
N ALA A 56 10.44 2.47 11.12
CA ALA A 56 10.24 1.03 11.31
C ALA A 56 8.94 0.50 10.68
N GLY A 57 7.86 1.29 10.71
CA GLY A 57 6.58 0.91 10.13
C GLY A 57 6.62 0.98 8.61
N ARG A 58 7.25 2.02 8.06
CA ARG A 58 7.51 2.19 6.62
C ARG A 58 8.32 1.03 6.06
N GLU A 59 9.37 0.63 6.77
CA GLU A 59 10.17 -0.55 6.40
C GLU A 59 9.37 -1.85 6.48
N ALA A 60 8.54 -2.04 7.51
CA ALA A 60 7.70 -3.23 7.64
C ALA A 60 6.67 -3.32 6.48
N ILE A 61 6.05 -2.20 6.11
CA ILE A 61 5.13 -2.11 4.95
C ILE A 61 5.89 -2.47 3.67
N SER A 62 7.01 -1.80 3.41
CA SER A 62 7.83 -2.01 2.21
C SER A 62 8.30 -3.46 2.10
N PHE A 63 8.76 -4.07 3.19
CA PHE A 63 9.19 -5.47 3.24
C PHE A 63 8.05 -6.43 2.84
N CYS A 64 6.84 -6.17 3.32
CA CYS A 64 5.68 -6.99 3.01
C CYS A 64 5.22 -6.81 1.55
N LEU A 65 5.23 -5.58 1.02
CA LEU A 65 4.82 -5.29 -0.36
C LEU A 65 5.84 -5.79 -1.40
N THR A 66 7.13 -5.84 -1.06
CA THR A 66 8.20 -6.32 -1.95
C THR A 66 8.47 -7.83 -1.83
N SER A 67 7.63 -8.55 -1.10
CA SER A 67 7.79 -9.99 -0.91
C SER A 67 7.64 -10.79 -2.22
N ALA A 68 8.45 -11.84 -2.39
CA ALA A 68 8.28 -12.79 -3.49
C ALA A 68 7.02 -13.66 -3.37
N SER A 69 6.40 -13.72 -2.18
CA SER A 69 5.17 -14.49 -1.96
C SER A 69 3.94 -13.69 -2.36
N VAL A 70 3.19 -14.20 -3.34
CA VAL A 70 1.89 -13.64 -3.76
C VAL A 70 0.93 -13.51 -2.58
N THR A 71 0.94 -14.49 -1.66
CA THR A 71 0.07 -14.48 -0.47
C THR A 71 0.40 -13.32 0.46
N VAL A 72 1.69 -13.03 0.65
CA VAL A 72 2.13 -11.91 1.49
C VAL A 72 1.73 -10.60 0.84
N VAL A 73 1.99 -10.43 -0.46
CA VAL A 73 1.66 -9.20 -1.19
C VAL A 73 0.15 -8.94 -1.24
N ASP A 74 -0.67 -9.93 -1.61
CA ASP A 74 -2.14 -9.76 -1.64
C ASP A 74 -2.69 -9.33 -0.29
N GLN A 75 -2.29 -10.00 0.80
CA GLN A 75 -2.75 -9.60 2.14
C GLN A 75 -2.24 -8.22 2.53
N SER A 76 -1.02 -7.85 2.15
CA SER A 76 -0.42 -6.57 2.50
C SER A 76 -1.09 -5.40 1.80
N VAL A 77 -1.44 -5.57 0.52
CA VAL A 77 -2.24 -4.59 -0.23
C VAL A 77 -3.59 -4.37 0.44
N ARG A 78 -4.28 -5.45 0.84
CA ARG A 78 -5.57 -5.35 1.57
C ARG A 78 -5.43 -4.62 2.89
N GLU A 79 -4.43 -4.97 3.68
CA GLU A 79 -4.21 -4.37 5.00
C GLU A 79 -3.80 -2.89 4.91
N LEU A 80 -2.97 -2.54 3.93
CA LEU A 80 -2.60 -1.14 3.68
C LEU A 80 -3.83 -0.31 3.27
N CYS A 81 -4.63 -0.83 2.34
CA CYS A 81 -5.89 -0.20 1.95
C CYS A 81 -6.83 -0.01 3.15
N ARG A 82 -6.85 -0.98 4.07
CA ARG A 82 -7.63 -0.89 5.31
C ARG A 82 -7.09 0.17 6.27
N LEU A 83 -5.77 0.33 6.40
CA LEU A 83 -5.19 1.42 7.20
C LEU A 83 -5.60 2.80 6.66
N VAL A 84 -5.63 2.97 5.32
CA VAL A 84 -6.08 4.22 4.71
C VAL A 84 -7.57 4.44 4.91
N SER A 85 -8.40 3.42 4.65
CA SER A 85 -9.84 3.49 4.83
C SER A 85 -10.25 3.82 6.27
N ASP A 86 -9.50 3.30 7.24
CA ASP A 86 -9.74 3.54 8.67
C ASP A 86 -9.09 4.85 9.16
N SER A 87 -8.56 5.69 8.25
CA SER A 87 -7.87 6.95 8.56
C SER A 87 -6.65 6.81 9.50
N VAL A 88 -6.03 5.62 9.54
CA VAL A 88 -4.82 5.32 10.31
C VAL A 88 -3.56 5.66 9.53
N LEU A 89 -3.63 5.61 8.20
CA LEU A 89 -2.56 5.99 7.28
C LEU A 89 -3.10 7.04 6.31
N ASP A 90 -2.33 8.08 6.04
CA ASP A 90 -2.74 9.09 5.06
C ASP A 90 -2.89 8.49 3.65
N LEU A 91 -3.89 8.98 2.90
CA LEU A 91 -4.16 8.51 1.53
C LEU A 91 -2.96 8.70 0.60
N SER A 92 -2.30 9.85 0.66
CA SER A 92 -1.13 10.12 -0.19
C SER A 92 0.00 9.15 0.12
N ARG A 93 0.17 8.79 1.41
CA ARG A 93 1.14 7.79 1.84
C ARG A 93 0.77 6.40 1.32
N GLY A 94 -0.47 5.97 1.46
CA GLY A 94 -0.92 4.67 0.93
C GLY A 94 -0.73 4.54 -0.58
N LEU A 95 -1.07 5.59 -1.34
CA LEU A 95 -0.83 5.63 -2.79
C LEU A 95 0.65 5.54 -3.14
N LEU A 96 1.51 6.25 -2.39
CA LEU A 96 2.95 6.24 -2.61
C LEU A 96 3.55 4.84 -2.41
N GLU A 97 3.20 4.15 -1.32
CA GLU A 97 3.71 2.80 -1.02
C GLU A 97 3.30 1.79 -2.11
N LEU A 98 2.03 1.79 -2.52
CA LEU A 98 1.56 0.88 -3.57
C LEU A 98 2.16 1.21 -4.94
N GLN A 99 2.30 2.49 -5.27
CA GLN A 99 2.89 2.91 -6.54
C GLN A 99 4.38 2.55 -6.60
N SER A 100 5.14 2.75 -5.52
CA SER A 100 6.54 2.37 -5.45
C SER A 100 6.73 0.86 -5.58
N ALA A 101 5.87 0.07 -4.93
CA ALA A 101 5.92 -1.38 -5.04
C ALA A 101 5.54 -1.90 -6.44
N LEU A 102 4.56 -1.25 -7.10
CA LEU A 102 4.14 -1.58 -8.47
C LEU A 102 5.29 -1.49 -9.47
N GLU A 103 6.12 -0.45 -9.38
CA GLU A 103 7.21 -0.19 -10.32
C GLU A 103 8.24 -1.34 -10.35
N GLY A 104 8.52 -1.97 -9.21
CA GLY A 104 9.53 -3.03 -9.08
C GLY A 104 9.00 -4.47 -8.99
N CYS A 105 7.69 -4.69 -9.01
CA CYS A 105 7.13 -6.02 -8.73
C CYS A 105 7.25 -7.03 -9.89
N ASP A 106 7.09 -8.31 -9.57
CA ASP A 106 6.92 -9.38 -10.56
C ASP A 106 5.64 -9.12 -11.39
N PRO A 107 5.66 -9.27 -12.73
CA PRO A 107 4.49 -9.06 -13.60
C PRO A 107 3.20 -9.72 -13.12
N LYS A 108 3.28 -10.91 -12.48
CA LYS A 108 2.09 -11.61 -11.97
C LYS A 108 1.39 -10.88 -10.81
N LEU A 109 2.12 -10.00 -10.11
CA LEU A 109 1.63 -9.21 -8.98
C LEU A 109 1.05 -7.86 -9.40
N VAL A 110 1.32 -7.39 -10.62
CA VAL A 110 0.90 -6.07 -11.12
C VAL A 110 -0.59 -5.85 -10.90
N SER A 111 -1.42 -6.84 -11.25
CA SER A 111 -2.88 -6.73 -11.08
C SER A 111 -3.31 -6.52 -9.62
N LEU A 112 -2.58 -7.03 -8.64
CA LEU A 112 -2.89 -6.83 -7.22
C LEU A 112 -2.66 -5.37 -6.80
N PHE A 113 -1.53 -4.80 -7.22
CA PHE A 113 -1.21 -3.40 -6.94
C PHE A 113 -2.17 -2.45 -7.65
N VAL A 114 -2.49 -2.70 -8.92
CA VAL A 114 -3.44 -1.87 -9.67
C VAL A 114 -4.84 -1.91 -9.02
N LYS A 115 -5.29 -3.07 -8.53
CA LYS A 115 -6.54 -3.18 -7.75
C LYS A 115 -6.50 -2.36 -6.46
N GLY A 116 -5.41 -2.46 -5.71
CA GLY A 116 -5.20 -1.69 -4.47
C GLY A 116 -5.22 -0.19 -4.74
N LEU A 117 -4.47 0.27 -5.74
CA LEU A 117 -4.44 1.67 -6.15
C LEU A 117 -5.82 2.15 -6.62
N GLY A 118 -6.51 1.37 -7.47
CA GLY A 118 -7.87 1.68 -7.92
C GLY A 118 -8.86 1.82 -6.77
N PHE A 119 -8.74 0.98 -5.74
CA PHE A 119 -9.52 1.10 -4.51
C PHE A 119 -9.22 2.38 -3.73
N LEU A 120 -7.93 2.71 -3.50
CA LEU A 120 -7.54 3.95 -2.83
C LEU A 120 -7.98 5.20 -3.61
N ILE A 121 -7.94 5.16 -4.95
CA ILE A 121 -8.39 6.27 -5.78
C ILE A 121 -9.88 6.53 -5.58
N ARG A 122 -10.72 5.48 -5.54
CA ARG A 122 -12.15 5.63 -5.25
C ARG A 122 -12.38 6.25 -3.87
N ILE A 123 -11.70 5.76 -2.83
CA ILE A 123 -11.76 6.37 -1.49
C ILE A 123 -11.37 7.84 -1.54
N GLY A 124 -10.28 8.19 -2.24
CA GLY A 124 -9.83 9.57 -2.34
C GLY A 124 -10.84 10.51 -2.98
N TYR A 125 -11.55 10.05 -4.00
CA TYR A 125 -12.63 10.83 -4.60
C TYR A 125 -13.83 10.97 -3.66
N GLU A 126 -14.21 9.92 -2.94
CA GLU A 126 -15.28 9.98 -1.94
C GLU A 126 -14.95 10.96 -0.81
N LEU A 127 -13.73 10.88 -0.25
CA LEU A 127 -13.27 11.76 0.82
C LEU A 127 -13.17 13.24 0.41
N LYS A 128 -13.20 13.54 -0.89
CA LYS A 128 -13.12 14.88 -1.45
C LYS A 128 -14.40 15.30 -2.17
N ASP A 129 -15.51 14.58 -1.96
CA ASP A 129 -16.81 14.85 -2.58
C ASP A 129 -16.73 15.00 -4.11
N GLY A 130 -15.92 14.15 -4.75
CA GLY A 130 -15.68 14.19 -6.19
C GLY A 130 -14.74 15.30 -6.67
N ASN A 131 -14.36 16.24 -5.82
CA ASN A 131 -13.54 17.41 -6.16
C ASN A 131 -12.06 17.21 -5.82
N TRP A 132 -11.53 16.03 -6.14
CA TRP A 132 -10.10 15.76 -5.94
C TRP A 132 -9.28 16.40 -7.07
N LYS A 133 -8.69 17.56 -6.77
CA LYS A 133 -7.87 18.32 -7.72
C LYS A 133 -6.41 17.91 -7.66
N PHE A 134 -5.80 17.82 -8.83
CA PHE A 134 -4.37 17.57 -9.00
C PHE A 134 -3.72 18.78 -9.68
N ASN A 135 -2.49 19.12 -9.27
CA ASN A 135 -1.77 20.28 -9.79
C ASN A 135 -1.39 20.12 -11.27
N SER A 136 -1.33 18.88 -11.78
CA SER A 136 -1.11 18.58 -13.19
C SER A 136 -1.72 17.23 -13.55
N THR A 137 -1.88 16.97 -14.85
CA THR A 137 -2.39 15.71 -15.41
C THR A 137 -1.49 14.52 -15.08
N GLU A 138 -0.18 14.72 -15.06
CA GLU A 138 0.82 13.68 -14.78
C GLU A 138 0.75 13.23 -13.31
N ASN A 139 0.24 14.08 -12.42
CA ASN A 139 0.03 13.76 -11.02
C ASN A 139 -1.24 12.94 -10.77
N HIS A 140 -2.11 12.77 -11.78
CA HIS A 140 -3.32 11.98 -11.63
C HIS A 140 -2.96 10.50 -11.38
N PRO A 141 -3.50 9.84 -10.33
CA PRO A 141 -3.13 8.47 -9.97
C PRO A 141 -3.29 7.45 -11.10
N PHE A 142 -4.38 7.49 -11.87
CA PHE A 142 -4.52 6.61 -13.06
C PHE A 142 -3.46 6.87 -14.14
N VAL A 143 -3.02 8.11 -14.33
CA VAL A 143 -1.96 8.44 -15.29
C VAL A 143 -0.63 7.89 -14.78
N ARG A 144 -0.33 8.03 -13.49
CA ARG A 144 0.87 7.44 -12.87
C ARG A 144 0.91 5.92 -12.98
N ILE A 145 -0.23 5.24 -12.80
CA ILE A 145 -0.32 3.79 -13.00
C ILE A 145 -0.03 3.45 -14.47
N LEU A 146 -0.69 4.13 -15.42
CA LEU A 146 -0.51 3.90 -16.84
C LEU A 146 0.95 4.12 -17.29
N SER A 147 1.60 5.15 -16.76
CA SER A 147 2.99 5.49 -17.06
C SER A 147 4.02 4.60 -16.35
N SER A 148 3.58 3.73 -15.42
CA SER A 148 4.53 2.88 -14.68
C SER A 148 5.06 1.74 -15.53
N ARG A 149 4.17 0.89 -16.08
CA ARG A 149 4.50 -0.32 -16.82
C ARG A 149 3.36 -0.77 -17.74
N GLU A 150 3.68 -1.46 -18.83
CA GLU A 150 2.70 -1.91 -19.83
C GLU A 150 1.69 -2.93 -19.28
N GLU A 151 2.12 -3.81 -18.37
CA GLU A 151 1.28 -4.88 -17.80
C GLU A 151 0.12 -4.33 -16.95
N THR A 152 0.15 -3.04 -16.61
CA THR A 152 -0.91 -2.38 -15.85
C THR A 152 -2.20 -2.18 -16.65
N GLN A 153 -2.11 -2.09 -17.99
CA GLN A 153 -3.19 -1.60 -18.83
C GLN A 153 -4.51 -2.38 -18.68
N THR A 154 -4.44 -3.72 -18.71
CA THR A 154 -5.65 -4.56 -18.67
C THR A 154 -6.41 -4.38 -17.36
N GLU A 155 -5.73 -4.42 -16.21
CA GLU A 155 -6.39 -4.24 -14.92
C GLU A 155 -6.77 -2.77 -14.70
N LEU A 156 -5.98 -1.82 -15.21
CA LEU A 156 -6.28 -0.39 -15.11
C LEU A 156 -7.60 -0.04 -15.82
N LEU A 157 -7.87 -0.61 -17.00
CA LEU A 157 -9.15 -0.42 -17.70
C LEU A 157 -10.34 -0.88 -16.84
N HIS A 158 -10.20 -2.02 -16.14
CA HIS A 158 -11.22 -2.48 -15.20
C HIS A 158 -11.38 -1.51 -14.02
N GLN A 159 -10.29 -1.03 -13.43
CA GLN A 159 -10.35 -0.10 -12.30
C GLN A 159 -10.94 1.27 -12.68
N VAL A 160 -10.64 1.78 -13.88
CA VAL A 160 -11.26 3.00 -14.42
C VAL A 160 -12.75 2.79 -14.65
N SER A 161 -13.16 1.64 -15.20
CA SER A 161 -14.57 1.31 -15.39
C SER A 161 -15.34 1.27 -14.07
N LEU A 162 -14.77 0.60 -13.06
CA LEU A 162 -15.32 0.57 -11.70
C LEU A 162 -15.38 1.97 -11.09
N PHE A 163 -14.35 2.78 -11.30
CA PHE A 163 -14.31 4.16 -10.84
C PHE A 163 -15.43 5.00 -11.47
N VAL A 164 -15.62 4.96 -12.79
CA VAL A 164 -16.70 5.69 -13.47
C VAL A 164 -18.06 5.22 -12.96
N MET A 165 -18.30 3.91 -12.90
CA MET A 165 -19.57 3.35 -12.42
C MET A 165 -19.88 3.77 -10.98
N HIS A 166 -18.87 3.78 -10.11
CA HIS A 166 -18.99 4.17 -8.71
C HIS A 166 -19.32 5.66 -8.56
N ASN A 167 -18.65 6.51 -9.35
CA ASN A 167 -18.80 7.96 -9.31
C ASN A 167 -19.93 8.50 -10.19
N ARG A 168 -20.69 7.65 -10.92
CA ARG A 168 -21.92 8.08 -11.61
C ARG A 168 -22.91 8.78 -10.67
N ARG A 169 -22.96 8.35 -9.41
CA ARG A 169 -23.79 8.99 -8.36
C ARG A 169 -23.30 10.39 -7.99
N LEU A 170 -22.04 10.70 -8.27
CA LEU A 170 -21.39 11.99 -8.01
C LEU A 170 -21.34 12.89 -9.26
N GLY A 171 -22.10 12.55 -10.31
CA GLY A 171 -22.24 13.38 -11.50
C GLY A 171 -21.18 13.19 -12.58
N MET A 172 -20.33 12.16 -12.48
CA MET A 172 -19.44 11.77 -13.57
C MET A 172 -20.24 11.07 -14.68
N VAL A 173 -20.26 11.67 -15.88
CA VAL A 173 -20.95 11.17 -17.10
C VAL A 173 -19.93 10.60 -18.07
#